data_AF-A0A832XT50-F1
#
_entry.id   AF-A0A832XT50-F1
#
_cell.length_a   1.000
_cell.length_b   1.000
_cell.length_c   1.000
_cell.angle_alpha   90.00
_cell.angle_beta   90.00
_cell.angle_gamma   90.00
#
_symmetry.space_group_name_H-M   'P 1'
#
loop_
_entity.id
_entity.type
_entity.pdbx_description
1 polymer ?
#
loop_
_entity_poly.entity_id
_entity_poly.type
_entity_poly.pdbx_seq_one_letter_code
_entity_poly.pdbx_strand_id
1 'polypeptide(L)'
;MEAMTQALILAGVALFTALVAGGIPIMRGAQSEERQKMMTGVAAGVLLASALLVALPEGFALTLSANPNIDSLWMGGAIIAGFILMLILEAYGFGHDIHEEHHDHEHDHGHGHVHHPTNARSVVLGLSIHALTDGLAIGAAVASGEVSIALAVAVGVIAHKIPAAFSIGIFSMHERNDTKAAWKDLMLFSIAAPITIMLAFILLGDVSEQWIGLAILFSGGTFLYVATVDVLPDVHHADTGKKALLHVIIGVAIMMIVLIGLDLSGLISHAH
;
A
#
# COMPACT_ATOMS: atom_id res chain seq x y z
N MET A 1 14.10 16.01 -19.11
CA MET A 1 14.28 16.82 -17.89
C MET A 1 13.00 16.84 -17.06
N GLU A 2 11.83 16.98 -17.68
CA GLU A 2 10.53 16.98 -16.99
C GLU A 2 10.20 15.66 -16.25
N ALA A 3 10.40 14.49 -16.87
CA ALA A 3 10.10 13.20 -16.22
C ALA A 3 10.97 12.89 -14.99
N MET A 4 12.26 13.25 -15.03
CA MET A 4 13.15 13.13 -13.87
C MET A 4 12.69 14.06 -12.73
N THR A 5 12.31 15.29 -13.06
CA THR A 5 11.74 16.23 -12.09
C THR A 5 10.45 15.69 -11.49
N GLN A 6 9.56 15.09 -12.30
CA GLN A 6 8.34 14.45 -11.83
C GLN A 6 8.62 13.28 -10.87
N ALA A 7 9.55 12.39 -11.22
CA ALA A 7 9.98 11.28 -10.34
C ALA A 7 10.50 11.80 -8.99
N LEU A 8 11.35 12.83 -9.00
CA LEU A 8 11.89 13.45 -7.79
C LEU A 8 10.80 14.11 -6.94
N ILE A 9 9.84 14.81 -7.57
CA ILE A 9 8.71 15.42 -6.86
C ILE A 9 7.87 14.34 -6.19
N LEU A 10 7.48 13.29 -6.92
CA LEU A 10 6.64 12.23 -6.37
C LEU A 10 7.36 11.42 -5.28
N ALA A 11 8.66 11.18 -5.43
CA ALA A 11 9.50 10.61 -4.37
C ALA A 11 9.52 11.50 -3.12
N GLY A 12 9.70 12.81 -3.30
CA GLY A 12 9.66 13.79 -2.22
C GLY A 12 8.31 13.84 -1.51
N VAL A 13 7.21 13.86 -2.28
CA VAL A 13 5.84 13.86 -1.75
C VAL A 13 5.55 12.57 -0.98
N ALA A 14 5.93 11.40 -1.53
CA ALA A 14 5.74 10.12 -0.86
C ALA A 14 6.51 10.04 0.46
N LEU A 15 7.76 10.49 0.49
CA LEU A 15 8.59 10.57 1.70
C LEU A 15 7.96 11.52 2.73
N PHE A 16 7.67 12.76 2.31
CA PHE A 16 7.13 13.80 3.19
C PHE A 16 5.81 13.36 3.79
N THR A 17 4.90 12.83 2.98
CA THR A 17 3.57 12.39 3.42
C THR A 17 3.67 11.27 4.46
N ALA A 18 4.51 10.26 4.21
CA ALA A 18 4.71 9.17 5.16
C ALA A 18 5.32 9.65 6.49
N LEU A 19 6.36 10.49 6.43
CA LEU A 19 7.01 11.02 7.63
C LEU A 19 6.08 11.91 8.46
N VAL A 20 5.29 12.77 7.81
CA VAL A 20 4.33 13.63 8.51
C VAL A 20 3.22 12.78 9.13
N ALA A 21 2.59 11.91 8.35
CA ALA A 21 1.47 11.10 8.81
C ALA A 21 1.88 10.15 9.95
N GLY A 22 2.98 9.43 9.81
CA GLY A 22 3.50 8.54 10.85
C GLY A 22 4.18 9.25 12.02
N GLY A 23 4.69 10.46 11.82
CA GLY A 23 5.29 11.27 12.88
C GLY A 23 4.27 11.80 13.88
N ILE A 24 3.03 12.09 13.44
CA ILE A 24 1.94 12.58 14.31
C ILE A 24 1.71 11.69 15.54
N PRO A 25 1.46 10.37 15.41
CA PRO A 25 1.25 9.51 16.57
C PRO A 25 2.53 9.34 17.42
N ILE A 26 3.72 9.33 16.81
CA ILE A 26 5.00 9.26 17.56
C ILE A 26 5.18 10.50 18.45
N MET A 27 4.85 11.68 17.94
CA MET A 27 4.98 12.94 18.69
C MET A 27 3.88 13.15 19.73
N ARG A 28 2.67 12.65 19.46
CA ARG A 28 1.51 12.79 20.37
C ARG A 28 1.45 11.71 21.45
N GLY A 29 2.32 10.70 21.40
CA GLY A 29 2.30 9.56 22.31
C GLY A 29 1.21 8.54 21.95
N ALA A 30 1.12 7.48 22.76
CA ALA A 30 0.24 6.34 22.55
C ALA A 30 -1.20 6.78 22.20
N GLN A 31 -1.70 6.29 21.07
CA GLN A 31 -3.06 6.52 20.59
C GLN A 31 -3.91 5.29 20.89
N SER A 32 -5.24 5.42 20.93
CA SER A 32 -6.12 4.28 21.21
C SER A 32 -6.07 3.22 20.11
N GLU A 33 -6.20 1.95 20.50
CA GLU A 33 -6.35 0.83 19.58
C GLU A 33 -7.54 0.99 18.63
N GLU A 34 -8.63 1.61 19.09
CA GLU A 34 -9.79 1.93 18.23
C GLU A 34 -9.40 2.83 17.05
N ARG A 35 -8.52 3.81 17.29
CA ARG A 35 -8.02 4.69 16.24
C ARG A 35 -7.11 3.94 15.28
N GLN A 36 -6.30 3.01 15.77
CA GLN A 36 -5.47 2.13 14.93
C GLN A 36 -6.35 1.27 14.01
N LYS A 37 -7.34 0.58 14.56
CA LYS A 37 -8.32 -0.24 13.81
C LYS A 37 -9.09 0.57 12.78
N MET A 38 -9.52 1.77 13.14
CA MET A 38 -10.16 2.70 12.18
C MET A 38 -9.22 3.08 11.04
N MET A 39 -7.98 3.46 11.35
CA MET A 39 -7.01 3.89 10.34
C MET A 39 -6.59 2.74 9.42
N THR A 40 -6.39 1.52 9.94
CA THR A 40 -6.10 0.34 9.12
C THR A 40 -7.28 0.00 8.20
N GLY A 41 -8.52 -0.02 8.72
CA GLY A 41 -9.71 -0.28 7.90
C GLY A 41 -9.90 0.75 6.77
N VAL A 42 -9.70 2.04 7.07
CA VAL A 42 -9.72 3.09 6.04
C VAL A 42 -8.58 2.92 5.05
N ALA A 43 -7.35 2.62 5.51
CA ALA A 43 -6.18 2.39 4.65
C ALA A 43 -6.45 1.29 3.64
N ALA A 44 -6.97 0.17 4.10
CA ALA A 44 -7.27 -0.98 3.26
C ALA A 44 -8.41 -0.70 2.27
N GLY A 45 -9.43 0.05 2.67
CA GLY A 45 -10.46 0.52 1.73
C GLY A 45 -9.91 1.41 0.62
N VAL A 46 -9.05 2.36 0.97
CA VAL A 46 -8.37 3.21 -0.02
C VAL A 46 -7.46 2.36 -0.91
N LEU A 47 -6.69 1.42 -0.34
CA LEU A 47 -5.77 0.55 -1.07
C LEU A 47 -6.51 -0.41 -2.02
N LEU A 48 -7.66 -0.97 -1.59
CA LEU A 48 -8.52 -1.80 -2.43
C LEU A 48 -9.03 -1.02 -3.64
N ALA A 49 -9.51 0.21 -3.41
CA ALA A 49 -9.93 1.10 -4.48
C ALA A 49 -8.76 1.48 -5.40
N SER A 50 -7.59 1.80 -4.86
CA SER A 50 -6.37 2.07 -5.64
C SER A 50 -5.91 0.86 -6.46
N ALA A 51 -6.14 -0.37 -5.99
CA ALA A 51 -5.81 -1.57 -6.75
C ALA A 51 -6.79 -1.78 -7.91
N LEU A 52 -8.10 -1.64 -7.67
CA LEU A 52 -9.13 -2.04 -8.63
C LEU A 52 -9.52 -0.93 -9.62
N LEU A 53 -9.36 0.34 -9.24
CA LEU A 53 -9.81 1.50 -10.02
C LEU A 53 -8.66 2.33 -10.60
N VAL A 54 -7.48 2.18 -10.01
CA VAL A 54 -6.18 2.68 -10.49
C VAL A 54 -5.31 1.43 -10.64
N ALA A 55 -3.99 1.46 -10.85
CA ALA A 55 -3.11 0.30 -10.93
C ALA A 55 -3.54 -0.82 -11.91
N LEU A 56 -4.55 -1.65 -11.62
CA LEU A 56 -5.01 -2.68 -12.54
C LEU A 56 -5.51 -2.11 -13.88
N PRO A 57 -6.47 -1.16 -13.94
CA PRO A 57 -6.94 -0.63 -15.22
C PRO A 57 -5.82 0.03 -16.04
N GLU A 58 -4.95 0.84 -15.43
CA GLU A 58 -3.82 1.50 -16.11
C GLU A 58 -2.77 0.48 -16.54
N GLY A 59 -2.49 -0.53 -15.72
CA GLY A 59 -1.58 -1.62 -16.04
C GLY A 59 -2.07 -2.41 -17.25
N PHE A 60 -3.37 -2.73 -17.31
CA PHE A 60 -3.99 -3.35 -18.49
C PHE A 60 -3.95 -2.44 -19.71
N ALA A 61 -4.32 -1.17 -19.55
CA ALA A 61 -4.38 -0.19 -20.64
C ALA A 61 -3.00 0.01 -21.29
N LEU A 62 -1.95 0.23 -20.49
CA LEU A 62 -0.57 0.35 -20.98
C LEU A 62 -0.10 -0.92 -21.69
N THR A 63 -0.34 -2.08 -21.06
CA THR A 63 0.13 -3.37 -21.59
C THR A 63 -0.52 -3.68 -22.95
N LEU A 64 -1.83 -3.48 -23.08
CA LEU A 64 -2.58 -3.73 -24.31
C LEU A 64 -2.32 -2.68 -25.39
N SER A 65 -2.11 -1.42 -25.02
CA SER A 65 -1.74 -0.36 -25.97
C SER A 65 -0.37 -0.63 -26.60
N ALA A 66 0.58 -1.09 -25.79
CA ALA A 66 1.92 -1.43 -26.26
C ALA A 66 1.97 -2.75 -27.07
N ASN A 67 1.18 -3.75 -26.66
CA ASN A 67 1.13 -5.05 -27.32
C ASN A 67 -0.30 -5.64 -27.29
N PRO A 68 -1.12 -5.36 -28.31
CA PRO A 68 -2.50 -5.85 -28.36
C PRO A 68 -2.65 -7.38 -28.40
N ASN A 69 -1.57 -8.10 -28.74
CA ASN A 69 -1.55 -9.56 -28.87
C ASN A 69 -0.91 -10.25 -27.65
N ILE A 70 -0.58 -9.51 -26.59
CA ILE A 70 -0.04 -10.12 -25.37
C ILE A 70 -1.05 -11.11 -24.80
N ASP A 71 -0.57 -12.30 -24.42
CA ASP A 71 -1.42 -13.28 -23.77
C ASP A 71 -1.89 -12.75 -22.41
N SER A 72 -3.21 -12.83 -22.19
CA SER A 72 -3.87 -12.58 -20.91
C SER A 72 -3.18 -13.25 -19.71
N LEU A 73 -2.52 -14.39 -19.95
CA LEU A 73 -1.76 -15.12 -18.93
C LEU A 73 -0.57 -14.30 -18.39
N TRP A 74 0.10 -13.48 -19.20
CA TRP A 74 1.20 -12.63 -18.71
C TRP A 74 0.69 -11.51 -17.81
N MET A 75 -0.43 -10.89 -18.17
CA MET A 75 -1.06 -9.84 -17.37
C MET A 75 -1.59 -10.40 -16.04
N GLY A 76 -2.38 -11.47 -16.09
CA GLY A 76 -2.85 -12.17 -14.88
C GLY A 76 -1.70 -12.76 -14.05
N GLY A 77 -0.65 -13.25 -14.73
CA GLY A 77 0.56 -13.76 -14.10
C GLY A 77 1.32 -12.69 -13.33
N ALA A 78 1.39 -11.45 -13.83
CA ALA A 78 1.98 -10.33 -13.09
C ALA A 78 1.20 -10.01 -11.81
N ILE A 79 -0.14 -9.94 -11.90
CA ILE A 79 -1.01 -9.71 -10.73
C ILE A 79 -0.80 -10.82 -9.67
N ILE A 80 -0.86 -12.09 -10.09
CA ILE A 80 -0.66 -13.22 -9.18
C ILE A 80 0.76 -13.22 -8.61
N ALA A 81 1.78 -12.86 -9.39
CA ALA A 81 3.15 -12.79 -8.89
C ALA A 81 3.28 -11.75 -7.76
N GLY A 82 2.63 -10.58 -7.89
CA GLY A 82 2.58 -9.59 -6.82
C GLY A 82 1.83 -10.11 -5.59
N PHE A 83 0.66 -10.69 -5.79
CA PHE A 83 -0.15 -11.26 -4.70
C PHE A 83 0.63 -12.36 -3.94
N ILE A 84 1.25 -13.29 -4.66
CA ILE A 84 2.03 -14.39 -4.11
C ILE A 84 3.31 -13.89 -3.43
N LEU A 85 3.95 -12.83 -3.92
CA LEU A 85 5.08 -12.22 -3.21
C LEU A 85 4.67 -11.84 -1.78
N MET A 86 3.56 -11.11 -1.63
CA MET A 86 3.09 -10.69 -0.31
C MET A 86 2.68 -11.88 0.56
N LEU A 87 2.00 -12.89 -0.02
CA LEU A 87 1.66 -14.13 0.69
C LEU A 87 2.90 -14.87 1.19
N ILE A 88 3.95 -14.95 0.37
CA ILE A 88 5.22 -15.58 0.74
C ILE A 88 5.87 -14.82 1.89
N LEU A 89 5.90 -13.49 1.82
CA LEU A 89 6.48 -12.68 2.90
C LEU A 89 5.75 -12.91 4.22
N GLU A 90 4.42 -12.96 4.19
CA GLU A 90 3.61 -13.29 5.36
C GLU A 90 3.87 -14.70 5.89
N ALA A 91 3.91 -15.70 5.01
CA ALA A 91 4.17 -17.09 5.39
C ALA A 91 5.56 -17.28 6.04
N TYR A 92 6.55 -16.47 5.67
CA TYR A 92 7.87 -16.45 6.31
C TYR A 92 7.94 -15.55 7.56
N GLY A 93 6.81 -14.99 7.99
CA GLY A 93 6.67 -14.16 9.18
C GLY A 93 7.04 -12.69 8.97
N PHE A 94 7.31 -12.25 7.74
CA PHE A 94 7.54 -10.84 7.38
C PHE A 94 6.21 -10.11 7.09
N GLY A 95 5.13 -10.44 7.79
CA GLY A 95 3.76 -9.99 7.53
C GLY A 95 3.07 -9.27 8.69
N HIS A 96 1.83 -8.83 8.45
CA HIS A 96 1.05 -7.89 9.26
C HIS A 96 0.46 -8.54 10.53
N ASP A 97 1.17 -8.42 11.65
CA ASP A 97 0.56 -8.50 12.99
C ASP A 97 0.51 -7.10 13.62
N ILE A 98 -0.13 -6.13 12.94
CA ILE A 98 -0.51 -4.86 13.59
C ILE A 98 -1.78 -5.06 14.45
N HIS A 99 -2.40 -6.26 14.40
CA HIS A 99 -3.71 -6.55 14.98
C HIS A 99 -3.81 -7.74 15.95
N GLU A 100 -2.74 -8.45 16.32
CA GLU A 100 -2.82 -9.45 17.40
C GLU A 100 -2.77 -8.76 18.78
N GLU A 101 -3.91 -8.56 19.43
CA GLU A 101 -4.54 -9.52 20.37
C GLU A 101 -3.77 -9.61 21.70
N HIS A 102 -3.88 -8.55 22.51
CA HIS A 102 -3.87 -8.71 23.95
C HIS A 102 -5.14 -9.47 24.37
N HIS A 103 -5.09 -10.79 24.24
CA HIS A 103 -6.00 -11.65 25.00
C HIS A 103 -5.67 -11.47 26.47
N ASP A 104 -6.53 -10.74 27.17
CA ASP A 104 -6.72 -10.90 28.61
C ASP A 104 -7.02 -12.38 28.84
N HIS A 105 -6.01 -13.15 29.26
CA HIS A 105 -6.21 -14.53 29.65
C HIS A 105 -6.89 -14.62 31.02
N GLU A 106 -8.19 -14.34 31.06
CA GLU A 106 -9.11 -14.98 31.99
C GLU A 106 -9.78 -16.17 31.27
N HIS A 107 -9.23 -17.35 31.52
CA HIS A 107 -9.86 -18.67 31.41
C HIS A 107 -10.25 -19.22 30.01
N ASP A 108 -9.55 -20.31 29.67
CA ASP A 108 -10.14 -21.62 29.28
C ASP A 108 -9.94 -22.14 27.83
N HIS A 109 -9.56 -23.42 27.80
CA HIS A 109 -9.57 -24.40 26.69
C HIS A 109 -8.58 -24.30 25.49
N GLY A 110 -7.43 -24.97 25.63
CA GLY A 110 -7.20 -26.27 24.94
C GLY A 110 -7.07 -26.37 23.41
N HIS A 111 -6.93 -25.29 22.65
CA HIS A 111 -6.59 -25.36 21.22
C HIS A 111 -5.14 -24.95 20.98
N GLY A 112 -4.40 -25.79 20.24
CA GLY A 112 -3.03 -25.50 19.82
C GLY A 112 -3.02 -24.38 18.80
N HIS A 113 -2.95 -23.15 19.29
CA HIS A 113 -2.67 -22.00 18.46
C HIS A 113 -1.24 -22.12 17.94
N VAL A 114 -1.07 -22.05 16.62
CA VAL A 114 0.25 -21.83 16.02
C VAL A 114 0.65 -20.43 16.44
N HIS A 115 1.45 -20.32 17.50
CA HIS A 115 2.04 -19.06 17.90
C HIS A 115 2.98 -18.59 16.78
N HIS A 116 2.52 -17.67 15.95
CA HIS A 116 3.41 -16.92 15.10
C HIS A 116 4.29 -16.04 16.01
N PRO A 117 5.63 -16.12 15.92
CA PRO A 117 6.48 -15.22 16.69
C PRO A 117 6.32 -13.80 16.12
N THR A 118 5.50 -12.98 16.79
CA THR A 118 5.27 -11.57 16.50
C THR A 118 6.52 -10.74 16.76
N ASN A 119 7.49 -10.80 15.85
CA ASN A 119 8.65 -9.92 15.91
C ASN A 119 8.28 -8.60 15.26
N ALA A 120 8.10 -7.53 16.03
CA ALA A 120 7.83 -6.18 15.53
C ALA A 120 8.84 -5.69 14.47
N ARG A 121 10.03 -6.29 14.34
CA ARG A 121 10.95 -6.02 13.20
C ARG A 121 10.46 -6.62 11.88
N SER A 122 9.82 -7.77 11.95
CA SER A 122 9.31 -8.52 10.81
C SER A 122 8.12 -7.81 10.16
N VAL A 123 7.20 -7.30 10.98
CA VAL A 123 6.05 -6.48 10.53
C VAL A 123 6.54 -5.24 9.77
N VAL A 124 7.47 -4.48 10.36
CA VAL A 124 8.02 -3.28 9.72
C VAL A 124 8.76 -3.61 8.43
N LEU A 125 9.48 -4.74 8.38
CA LEU A 125 10.16 -5.19 7.17
C LEU A 125 9.15 -5.54 6.06
N GLY A 126 8.08 -6.27 6.39
CA GLY A 126 6.97 -6.56 5.48
C GLY A 126 6.35 -5.31 4.87
N LEU A 127 5.96 -4.37 5.72
CA LEU A 127 5.39 -3.09 5.31
C LEU A 127 6.38 -2.26 4.46
N SER A 128 7.68 -2.37 4.76
CA SER A 128 8.71 -1.71 3.96
C SER A 128 8.85 -2.34 2.58
N ILE A 129 8.74 -3.67 2.46
CA ILE A 129 8.73 -4.35 1.16
C ILE A 129 7.47 -3.99 0.36
N HIS A 130 6.31 -3.93 1.00
CA HIS A 130 5.11 -3.39 0.37
C HIS A 130 5.32 -1.95 -0.14
N ALA A 131 5.95 -1.09 0.66
CA ALA A 131 6.31 0.27 0.24
C ALA A 131 7.36 0.31 -0.89
N LEU A 132 8.18 -0.73 -1.09
CA LEU A 132 8.98 -0.84 -2.31
C LEU A 132 8.07 -1.03 -3.54
N THR A 133 7.01 -1.84 -3.42
CA THR A 133 6.07 -2.08 -4.52
C THR A 133 5.17 -0.88 -4.83
N ASP A 134 4.86 -0.04 -3.83
CA ASP A 134 4.30 1.31 -4.04
C ASP A 134 5.19 2.15 -4.95
N GLY A 135 6.49 2.16 -4.63
CA GLY A 135 7.47 2.95 -5.38
C GLY A 135 7.67 2.41 -6.79
N LEU A 136 7.62 1.08 -6.97
CA LEU A 136 7.63 0.46 -8.28
C LEU A 136 6.45 0.93 -9.13
N ALA A 137 5.22 0.96 -8.58
CA ALA A 137 4.03 1.41 -9.30
C ALA A 137 4.17 2.85 -9.78
N ILE A 138 4.53 3.77 -8.87
CA ILE A 138 4.71 5.19 -9.20
C ILE A 138 5.86 5.38 -10.20
N GLY A 139 7.02 4.77 -9.96
CA GLY A 139 8.19 4.92 -10.82
C GLY A 139 7.96 4.35 -12.23
N ALA A 140 7.27 3.21 -12.34
CA ALA A 140 6.83 2.65 -13.62
C ALA A 140 5.85 3.60 -14.32
N ALA A 141 4.85 4.12 -13.60
CA ALA A 141 3.90 5.06 -14.16
C ALA A 141 4.57 6.35 -14.68
N VAL A 142 5.58 6.89 -13.98
CA VAL A 142 6.38 8.02 -14.49
C VAL A 142 7.22 7.61 -15.70
N ALA A 143 7.77 6.39 -15.72
CA ALA A 143 8.54 5.87 -16.86
C ALA A 143 7.70 5.73 -18.14
N SER A 144 6.37 5.58 -18.03
CA SER A 144 5.48 5.54 -19.21
C SER A 144 5.47 6.85 -20.00
N GLY A 145 5.88 7.97 -19.40
CA GLY A 145 5.79 9.30 -20.01
C GLY A 145 4.39 9.92 -19.95
N GLU A 146 3.37 9.16 -19.56
CA GLU A 146 1.99 9.63 -19.47
C GLU A 146 1.71 10.26 -18.10
N VAL A 147 1.58 11.59 -18.09
CA VAL A 147 1.36 12.36 -16.85
C VAL A 147 0.06 11.98 -16.16
N SER A 148 -1.01 11.70 -16.92
CA SER A 148 -2.31 11.28 -16.38
C SER A 148 -2.21 9.96 -15.60
N ILE A 149 -1.52 8.96 -16.17
CA ILE A 149 -1.29 7.66 -15.53
C ILE A 149 -0.41 7.83 -14.29
N ALA A 150 0.69 8.58 -14.40
CA ALA A 150 1.58 8.86 -13.28
C ALA A 150 0.85 9.56 -12.13
N LEU A 151 -0.04 10.52 -12.43
CA LEU A 151 -0.85 11.20 -11.42
C LEU A 151 -1.89 10.28 -10.79
N ALA A 152 -2.63 9.50 -11.58
CA ALA A 152 -3.62 8.56 -11.08
C ALA A 152 -2.99 7.56 -10.10
N VAL A 153 -1.93 6.88 -10.54
CA VAL A 153 -1.18 5.91 -9.72
C VAL A 153 -0.59 6.57 -8.48
N ALA A 154 0.04 7.75 -8.62
CA ALA A 154 0.61 8.46 -7.47
C ALA A 154 -0.44 8.85 -6.44
N VAL A 155 -1.60 9.36 -6.86
CA VAL A 155 -2.69 9.71 -5.95
C VAL A 155 -3.19 8.47 -5.21
N GLY A 156 -3.44 7.36 -5.91
CA GLY A 156 -3.91 6.13 -5.27
C GLY A 156 -2.91 5.54 -4.28
N VAL A 157 -1.61 5.64 -4.58
CA VAL A 157 -0.57 5.18 -3.67
C VAL A 157 -0.41 6.13 -2.48
N ILE A 158 -0.34 7.44 -2.70
CA ILE A 158 -0.17 8.44 -1.63
C ILE A 158 -1.38 8.44 -0.68
N ALA A 159 -2.59 8.26 -1.20
CA ALA A 159 -3.82 8.30 -0.42
C ALA A 159 -3.85 7.21 0.67
N HIS A 160 -3.43 5.97 0.38
CA HIS A 160 -3.38 4.90 1.38
C HIS A 160 -2.10 4.95 2.23
N LYS A 161 -1.05 5.64 1.75
CA LYS A 161 0.20 5.82 2.51
C LYS A 161 0.02 6.67 3.76
N ILE A 162 -0.91 7.64 3.74
CA ILE A 162 -1.24 8.45 4.92
C ILE A 162 -1.73 7.56 6.08
N PRO A 163 -2.82 6.79 5.94
CA PRO A 163 -3.30 5.97 7.03
C PRO A 163 -2.36 4.80 7.36
N ALA A 164 -1.65 4.22 6.38
CA ALA A 164 -0.64 3.19 6.64
C ALA A 164 0.54 3.71 7.50
N ALA A 165 1.12 4.86 7.15
CA ALA A 165 2.21 5.46 7.93
C ALA A 165 1.75 5.86 9.34
N PHE A 166 0.51 6.34 9.46
CA PHE A 166 -0.11 6.63 10.75
C PHE A 166 -0.22 5.36 11.61
N SER A 167 -0.70 4.23 11.05
CA SER A 167 -0.76 2.95 11.75
C SER A 167 0.61 2.44 12.19
N ILE A 168 1.64 2.56 11.35
CA ILE A 168 3.04 2.23 11.73
C ILE A 168 3.50 3.07 12.91
N GLY A 169 3.22 4.37 12.90
CA GLY A 169 3.60 5.26 13.99
C GLY A 169 2.92 4.91 15.31
N ILE A 170 1.66 4.46 15.28
CA ILE A 170 0.98 3.94 16.49
C ILE A 170 1.59 2.59 16.91
N PHE A 171 1.71 1.65 15.98
CA PHE A 171 2.23 0.30 16.22
C PHE A 171 3.62 0.34 16.83
N SER A 172 4.57 1.04 16.21
CA SER A 172 5.94 1.10 16.69
C SER A 172 6.06 1.80 18.05
N MET A 173 5.16 2.73 18.39
CA MET A 173 5.15 3.33 19.73
C MET A 173 4.72 2.35 20.81
N HIS A 174 3.78 1.45 20.52
CA HIS A 174 3.34 0.40 21.44
C HIS A 174 4.36 -0.73 21.53
N GLU A 175 4.84 -1.24 20.39
CA GLU A 175 5.71 -2.42 20.32
C GLU A 175 7.14 -2.16 20.75
N ARG A 176 7.70 -0.98 20.43
CA ARG A 176 9.11 -0.69 20.75
C ARG A 176 9.29 -0.14 22.15
N ASN A 177 8.26 0.55 22.68
CA ASN A 177 8.36 1.38 23.87
C ASN A 177 9.60 2.33 23.85
N ASP A 178 10.04 2.72 22.66
CA ASP A 178 11.19 3.61 22.41
C ASP A 178 10.88 4.50 21.19
N THR A 179 10.71 5.79 21.42
CA THR A 179 10.44 6.79 20.37
C THR A 179 11.53 6.79 19.29
N LYS A 180 12.79 6.54 19.64
CA LYS A 180 13.88 6.49 18.65
C LYS A 180 13.76 5.27 17.75
N ALA A 181 13.36 4.12 18.30
CA ALA A 181 13.08 2.94 17.52
C ALA A 181 11.86 3.14 16.61
N ALA A 182 10.80 3.80 17.10
CA ALA A 182 9.62 4.12 16.27
C ALA A 182 9.96 5.05 15.09
N TRP A 183 10.80 6.07 15.30
CA TRP A 183 11.30 6.88 14.19
C TRP A 183 12.15 6.10 13.20
N LYS A 184 12.93 5.11 13.65
CA LYS A 184 13.71 4.24 12.75
C LYS A 184 12.80 3.35 11.90
N ASP A 185 11.78 2.75 12.51
CA ASP A 185 10.78 1.94 11.79
C ASP A 185 10.06 2.79 10.74
N LEU A 186 9.62 4.00 11.11
CA LEU A 186 8.98 4.95 10.19
C LEU A 186 9.92 5.39 9.06
N MET A 187 11.20 5.64 9.34
CA MET A 187 12.18 6.00 8.31
C MET A 187 12.43 4.86 7.33
N LEU A 188 12.54 3.63 7.83
CA LEU A 188 12.72 2.44 6.99
C LEU A 188 11.55 2.29 6.00
N PHE A 189 10.32 2.39 6.50
CA PHE A 189 9.12 2.36 5.66
C PHE A 189 9.05 3.54 4.67
N SER A 190 9.35 4.76 5.14
CA SER A 190 9.14 5.98 4.35
C SER A 190 10.15 6.15 3.21
N ILE A 191 11.37 5.62 3.36
CA ILE A 191 12.44 5.71 2.35
C ILE A 191 12.30 4.64 1.26
N ALA A 192 11.63 3.52 1.54
CA ALA A 192 11.43 2.43 0.60
C ALA A 192 10.80 2.90 -0.73
N ALA A 193 9.66 3.61 -0.67
CA ALA A 193 8.98 4.09 -1.87
C ALA A 193 9.83 5.07 -2.70
N PRO A 194 10.42 6.15 -2.13
CA PRO A 194 11.32 7.05 -2.86
C PRO A 194 12.47 6.34 -3.58
N ILE A 195 13.11 5.36 -2.91
CA ILE A 195 14.18 4.58 -3.53
C ILE A 195 13.65 3.84 -4.76
N THR A 196 12.54 3.11 -4.61
CA THR A 196 12.02 2.31 -5.72
C THR A 196 11.38 3.15 -6.82
N ILE A 197 10.82 4.34 -6.52
CA ILE A 197 10.37 5.31 -7.54
C ILE A 197 11.53 5.64 -8.47
N MET A 198 12.68 6.01 -7.89
CA MET A 198 13.86 6.38 -8.68
C MET A 198 14.44 5.19 -9.43
N LEU A 199 14.55 4.02 -8.78
CA LEU A 199 15.05 2.81 -9.41
C LEU A 199 14.15 2.36 -10.57
N ALA A 200 12.84 2.28 -10.36
CA ALA A 200 11.90 1.88 -11.39
C ALA A 200 11.88 2.88 -12.56
N PHE A 201 11.89 4.19 -12.28
CA PHE A 201 11.99 5.21 -13.34
C PHE A 201 13.25 5.04 -14.20
N ILE A 202 14.42 4.86 -13.58
CA ILE A 202 15.69 4.71 -14.29
C ILE A 202 15.76 3.39 -15.06
N LEU A 203 15.30 2.29 -14.46
CA LEU A 203 15.43 0.95 -15.03
C LEU A 203 14.37 0.66 -16.11
N LEU A 204 13.19 1.27 -16.02
CA LEU A 204 12.09 1.06 -16.97
C LEU A 204 12.00 2.14 -18.05
N GLY A 205 12.69 3.28 -17.91
CA GLY A 205 12.57 4.43 -18.81
C GLY A 205 12.92 4.16 -20.28
N ASP A 206 13.75 3.14 -20.55
CA ASP A 206 14.12 2.71 -21.91
C ASP A 206 13.48 1.37 -22.32
N VAL A 207 12.56 0.85 -21.50
CA VAL A 207 11.89 -0.44 -21.72
C VAL A 207 10.52 -0.20 -22.35
N SER A 208 10.00 -1.16 -23.11
CA SER A 208 8.66 -1.03 -23.71
C SER A 208 7.56 -0.88 -22.65
N GLU A 209 6.53 -0.10 -23.00
CA GLU A 209 5.35 0.14 -22.16
C GLU A 209 4.64 -1.16 -21.71
N GLN A 210 4.81 -2.26 -22.44
CA GLN A 210 4.36 -3.59 -22.01
C GLN A 210 4.95 -3.97 -20.64
N TRP A 211 6.27 -3.81 -20.44
CA TRP A 211 6.90 -4.16 -19.16
C TRP A 211 6.57 -3.17 -18.06
N ILE A 212 6.33 -1.91 -18.43
CA ILE A 212 5.85 -0.88 -17.51
C ILE A 212 4.46 -1.26 -16.99
N GLY A 213 3.54 -1.61 -17.89
CA GLY A 213 2.19 -2.06 -17.53
C GLY A 213 2.21 -3.34 -16.68
N LEU A 214 3.07 -4.32 -17.01
CA LEU A 214 3.25 -5.53 -16.19
C LEU A 214 3.80 -5.20 -14.78
N ALA A 215 4.69 -4.22 -14.64
CA ALA A 215 5.18 -3.78 -13.34
C ALA A 215 4.08 -3.12 -12.48
N ILE A 216 3.21 -2.32 -13.11
CA ILE A 216 2.05 -1.73 -12.43
C ILE A 216 1.04 -2.83 -12.04
N LEU A 217 0.77 -3.81 -12.91
CA LEU A 217 -0.10 -4.96 -12.61
C LEU A 217 0.45 -5.80 -11.45
N PHE A 218 1.76 -6.00 -11.40
CA PHE A 218 2.43 -6.65 -10.28
C PHE A 218 2.19 -5.90 -8.97
N SER A 219 2.37 -4.58 -8.94
CA SER A 219 2.04 -3.77 -7.76
C SER A 219 0.54 -3.79 -7.44
N GLY A 220 -0.35 -3.81 -8.44
CA GLY A 220 -1.80 -3.98 -8.21
C GLY A 220 -2.13 -5.29 -7.50
N GLY A 221 -1.39 -6.36 -7.80
CA GLY A 221 -1.46 -7.64 -7.08
C GLY A 221 -1.04 -7.54 -5.62
N THR A 222 0.03 -6.79 -5.31
CA THR A 222 0.44 -6.57 -3.90
C THR A 222 -0.58 -5.74 -3.15
N PHE A 223 -1.18 -4.73 -3.78
CA PHE A 223 -2.23 -3.89 -3.19
C PHE A 223 -3.47 -4.72 -2.86
N LEU A 224 -3.87 -5.60 -3.78
CA LEU A 224 -5.02 -6.48 -3.57
C LEU A 224 -4.80 -7.45 -2.41
N TYR A 225 -3.59 -8.00 -2.28
CA TYR A 225 -3.22 -8.85 -1.14
C TYR A 225 -3.38 -8.10 0.18
N VAL A 226 -2.65 -6.98 0.32
CA VAL A 226 -2.61 -6.22 1.58
C VAL A 226 -4.00 -5.72 1.94
N ALA A 227 -4.75 -5.18 0.97
CA ALA A 227 -6.10 -4.66 1.24
C ALA A 227 -7.11 -5.72 1.69
N THR A 228 -6.93 -6.97 1.25
CA THR A 228 -7.85 -8.06 1.61
C THR A 228 -7.42 -8.74 2.90
N VAL A 229 -6.15 -9.09 3.04
CA VAL A 229 -5.63 -9.83 4.20
C VAL A 229 -5.59 -8.98 5.46
N ASP A 230 -5.26 -7.69 5.39
CA ASP A 230 -5.17 -6.82 6.57
C ASP A 230 -6.55 -6.57 7.25
N VAL A 231 -7.66 -6.72 6.52
CA VAL A 231 -9.01 -6.43 7.06
C VAL A 231 -9.84 -7.69 7.28
N LEU A 232 -9.49 -8.80 6.64
CA LEU A 232 -10.27 -10.04 6.74
C LEU A 232 -10.47 -10.50 8.19
N PRO A 233 -9.43 -10.51 9.06
CA PRO A 233 -9.60 -10.90 10.47
C PRO A 233 -10.58 -9.98 11.20
N ASP A 234 -10.41 -8.67 11.06
CA ASP A 234 -11.22 -7.66 11.73
C ASP A 234 -12.70 -7.72 11.29
N VAL A 235 -12.97 -7.96 10.00
CA VAL A 235 -14.35 -8.08 9.47
C VAL A 235 -15.04 -9.37 9.91
N HIS A 236 -14.28 -10.45 10.15
CA HIS A 236 -14.82 -11.71 10.65
C HIS A 236 -14.95 -11.76 12.16
N HIS A 237 -14.46 -10.75 12.89
CA HIS A 237 -14.65 -10.66 14.33
C HIS A 237 -16.12 -10.45 14.68
N ALA A 238 -16.64 -11.26 15.60
CA ALA A 238 -18.08 -11.34 15.91
C ALA A 238 -18.67 -9.98 16.35
N ASP A 239 -17.95 -9.23 17.19
CA ASP A 239 -18.46 -7.98 17.77
C ASP A 239 -18.11 -6.71 16.98
N THR A 240 -16.96 -6.70 16.28
CA THR A 240 -16.40 -5.49 15.65
C THR A 240 -16.45 -5.51 14.13
N GLY A 241 -16.80 -6.64 13.51
CA GLY A 241 -16.71 -6.82 12.06
C GLY A 241 -17.52 -5.84 11.23
N LYS A 242 -18.71 -5.46 11.68
CA LYS A 242 -19.53 -4.43 11.01
C LYS A 242 -18.87 -3.06 11.00
N LYS A 243 -18.17 -2.70 12.09
CA LYS A 243 -17.43 -1.43 12.17
C LYS A 243 -16.20 -1.46 11.28
N ALA A 244 -15.45 -2.56 11.27
CA ALA A 244 -14.31 -2.74 10.37
C ALA A 244 -14.73 -2.61 8.90
N LEU A 245 -15.81 -3.28 8.50
CA LEU A 245 -16.37 -3.16 7.15
C LEU A 245 -16.77 -1.71 6.82
N LEU A 246 -17.39 -0.99 7.77
CA LEU A 246 -17.74 0.41 7.56
C LEU A 246 -16.49 1.27 7.28
N HIS A 247 -15.39 1.05 7.99
CA HIS A 247 -14.13 1.77 7.74
C HIS A 247 -13.57 1.49 6.33
N VAL A 248 -13.65 0.24 5.87
CA VAL A 248 -13.29 -0.13 4.49
C VAL A 248 -14.16 0.60 3.47
N ILE A 249 -15.49 0.58 3.66
CA ILE A 249 -16.43 1.28 2.77
C ILE A 249 -16.13 2.79 2.74
N ILE A 250 -15.82 3.39 3.89
CA ILE A 250 -15.42 4.80 3.97
C ILE A 250 -14.13 5.03 3.16
N GLY A 251 -13.12 4.17 3.30
CA GLY A 251 -11.88 4.27 2.53
C GLY A 251 -12.11 4.18 1.01
N VAL A 252 -12.92 3.22 0.57
CA VAL A 252 -13.30 3.08 -0.84
C VAL A 252 -14.04 4.34 -1.34
N ALA A 253 -15.00 4.84 -0.56
CA ALA A 253 -15.78 6.03 -0.92
C ALA A 253 -14.89 7.28 -1.02
N ILE A 254 -13.95 7.47 -0.09
CA ILE A 254 -12.97 8.56 -0.14
C ILE A 254 -12.17 8.49 -1.44
N MET A 255 -11.63 7.31 -1.77
CA MET A 255 -10.81 7.15 -2.96
C MET A 255 -11.63 7.37 -4.25
N MET A 256 -12.85 6.86 -4.31
CA MET A 256 -13.79 7.11 -5.42
C MET A 256 -14.05 8.61 -5.62
N ILE A 257 -14.32 9.36 -4.55
CA ILE A 257 -14.57 10.81 -4.63
C ILE A 257 -13.32 11.54 -5.14
N VAL A 258 -12.13 11.15 -4.67
CA VAL A 258 -10.87 11.73 -5.13
C VAL A 258 -10.68 11.48 -6.63
N LEU A 259 -10.86 10.24 -7.09
CA LEU A 259 -10.70 9.89 -8.51
C LEU A 259 -11.71 10.62 -9.40
N ILE A 260 -13.00 10.65 -9.02
CA ILE A 260 -14.02 11.39 -9.75
C ILE A 260 -13.69 12.89 -9.79
N GLY A 261 -13.23 13.46 -8.68
CA GLY A 261 -12.82 14.87 -8.64
C GLY A 261 -11.65 15.17 -9.58
N LEU A 262 -10.67 14.27 -9.66
CA LEU A 262 -9.54 14.39 -10.58
C LEU A 262 -9.96 14.24 -12.05
N ASP A 263 -10.85 13.29 -12.34
CA ASP A 263 -11.39 13.08 -13.68
C ASP A 263 -12.20 14.31 -14.16
N LEU A 264 -13.11 14.82 -13.32
CA LEU A 264 -13.89 16.03 -13.60
C LEU A 264 -13.02 17.28 -13.78
N SER A 265 -11.83 17.31 -13.17
CA SER A 265 -10.85 18.40 -13.36
C SER A 265 -10.02 18.29 -14.64
N GLY A 266 -10.11 17.16 -15.35
CA GLY A 266 -9.30 16.85 -16.54
C GLY A 266 -7.85 16.44 -16.24
N LEU A 267 -7.50 16.22 -14.97
CA LEU A 267 -6.12 15.88 -14.56
C LEU A 267 -5.76 14.42 -14.84
N ILE A 268 -6.76 13.53 -14.80
CA ILE A 268 -6.60 12.10 -15.12
C ILE A 268 -7.54 11.64 -16.24
N SER A 269 -8.28 12.57 -16.86
CA SER A 269 -9.26 12.20 -17.88
C SER A 269 -8.58 11.46 -19.02
N HIS A 270 -8.95 10.21 -19.23
CA HIS A 270 -8.63 9.50 -20.46
C HIS A 270 -9.42 10.19 -21.57
N ALA A 271 -8.72 10.81 -22.53
CA ALA A 271 -9.32 11.11 -23.81
C ALA A 271 -9.65 9.76 -24.47
N HIS A 272 -10.84 9.23 -24.18
CA HIS A 272 -11.45 8.13 -24.90
C HIS A 272 -11.85 8.59 -26.29
#